data_AF-A0AA95K3D9-F1
#
_entry.id   AF-A0AA95K3D9-F1
#
_cell.length_a   1.000
_cell.length_b   1.000
_cell.length_c   1.000
_cell.angle_alpha   90.00
_cell.angle_beta   90.00
_cell.angle_gamma   90.00
#
_symmetry.space_group_name_H-M   'P 1'
#
loop_
_entity.id
_entity.type
_entity.pdbx_description
1 polymer ?
#
loop_
_entity_poly.entity_id
_entity_poly.type
_entity_poly.pdbx_seq_one_letter_code
_entity_poly.pdbx_strand_id
1 'polypeptide(L)'
;MNIYTIPFCPFCFRVKLTTQIKNISLSEVSFLEIDLKNPPEKFVQLNPNKTVPTVEISSTQGLAESLVIMEYLDETFAAKTLLFGKDSTEKALNKYLIERLNNEVTGYLMACFFSCQSKVKFTQALEKLHLAYENLEKLLPKNSVFFGGNQLNAVDISFAPFFCYFYLTQLFRNEIFLPGKETKSFHYFNALRSDENIKKIILDNNFFKNHIEDCIKDKEEIQKIKKSSRALISNLPEAVAQLNNKLQNTFYKNITWHLKSNTSGPYILTNFKFSNYHQALNALEYLCDLQETSDHHTNFRLDNFTELAVEICTHQPKWGVTEMDLAFAEVLSTHIFN
;
A
#
# COMPACT_ATOMS: atom_id res chain seq x y z
N MET A 1 4.95 31.74 -4.89
CA MET A 1 5.03 30.87 -3.70
C MET A 1 5.59 29.53 -4.09
N ASN A 2 6.54 28.96 -3.34
CA ASN A 2 7.11 27.65 -3.66
C ASN A 2 6.38 26.55 -2.90
N ILE A 3 6.12 25.41 -3.55
CA ILE A 3 5.52 24.22 -2.94
C ILE A 3 6.44 23.04 -3.19
N TYR A 4 7.04 22.53 -2.13
CA TYR A 4 7.88 21.34 -2.14
C TYR A 4 7.03 20.08 -2.23
N THR A 5 7.34 19.22 -3.19
CA THR A 5 6.58 18.00 -3.50
C THR A 5 7.52 16.84 -3.83
N ILE A 6 6.97 15.63 -3.91
CA ILE A 6 7.63 14.49 -4.52
C ILE A 6 6.75 13.91 -5.64
N PRO A 7 7.34 13.17 -6.60
CA PRO A 7 6.56 12.45 -7.59
C PRO A 7 5.57 11.47 -6.94
N PHE A 8 4.42 11.30 -7.59
CA PHE A 8 3.39 10.33 -7.25
C PHE A 8 2.75 10.43 -5.86
N CYS A 9 3.15 11.35 -4.97
CA CYS A 9 2.52 11.46 -3.65
C CYS A 9 1.05 11.91 -3.75
N PRO A 10 0.08 11.12 -3.22
CA PRO A 10 -1.35 11.47 -3.28
C PRO A 10 -1.66 12.75 -2.51
N PHE A 11 -0.92 13.03 -1.43
CA PHE A 11 -1.04 14.28 -0.67
C PHE A 11 -0.55 15.49 -1.47
N CYS A 12 0.53 15.34 -2.26
CA CYS A 12 0.97 16.39 -3.19
C CYS A 12 -0.04 16.59 -4.33
N PHE A 13 -0.67 15.51 -4.80
CA PHE A 13 -1.72 15.61 -5.81
C PHE A 13 -2.96 16.37 -5.34
N ARG A 14 -3.34 16.30 -4.05
CA ARG A 14 -4.39 17.17 -3.49
C ARG A 14 -4.10 18.66 -3.74
N VAL A 15 -2.86 19.08 -3.50
CA VAL A 15 -2.43 20.47 -3.68
C VAL A 15 -2.33 20.83 -5.16
N LYS A 16 -1.76 19.95 -6.00
CA LYS A 16 -1.71 20.15 -7.46
C LYS A 16 -3.13 20.30 -8.05
N LEU A 17 -4.08 19.44 -7.67
CA LEU A 17 -5.49 19.54 -8.08
C LEU A 17 -6.13 20.85 -7.61
N THR A 18 -5.90 21.24 -6.36
CA THR A 18 -6.40 22.51 -5.80
C THR A 18 -5.92 23.70 -6.63
N THR A 19 -4.63 23.76 -6.96
CA THR A 19 -4.08 24.84 -7.78
C THR A 19 -4.68 24.86 -9.18
N GLN A 20 -4.91 23.70 -9.80
CA GLN A 20 -5.47 23.61 -11.14
C GLN A 20 -6.95 24.03 -11.17
N ILE A 21 -7.77 23.53 -10.26
CA ILE A 21 -9.21 23.84 -10.21
C ILE A 21 -9.44 25.32 -9.88
N LYS A 22 -8.61 25.90 -9.01
CA LYS A 22 -8.64 27.33 -8.72
C LYS A 22 -8.02 28.19 -9.81
N ASN A 23 -7.45 27.61 -10.88
CA ASN A 23 -6.72 28.34 -11.92
C ASN A 23 -5.61 29.25 -11.34
N ILE A 24 -4.80 28.69 -10.44
CA ILE A 24 -3.58 29.34 -9.92
C ILE A 24 -2.47 29.13 -10.95
N SER A 25 -1.89 30.23 -11.43
CA SER A 25 -0.85 30.19 -12.45
C SER A 25 0.49 29.71 -11.88
N LEU A 26 1.37 29.25 -12.75
CA LEU A 26 2.74 28.89 -12.38
C LEU A 26 3.61 30.10 -11.99
N SER A 27 3.16 31.34 -12.26
CA SER A 27 3.80 32.55 -11.75
C SER A 27 3.37 32.88 -10.31
N GLU A 28 2.18 32.45 -9.89
CA GLU A 28 1.70 32.57 -8.51
C GLU A 28 2.28 31.45 -7.62
N VAL A 29 2.31 30.22 -8.14
CA VAL A 29 2.75 29.01 -7.42
C VAL A 29 3.72 28.18 -8.26
N SER A 30 4.89 27.87 -7.71
CA SER A 30 5.90 26.99 -8.32
C SER A 30 6.01 25.69 -7.55
N PHE A 31 5.87 24.55 -8.24
CA PHE A 31 6.11 23.23 -7.64
C PHE A 31 7.58 22.85 -7.75
N LEU A 32 8.21 22.57 -6.62
CA LEU A 32 9.60 22.11 -6.53
C LEU A 32 9.59 20.63 -6.13
N GLU A 33 9.94 19.76 -7.07
CA GLU A 33 10.08 18.33 -6.77
C GLU A 33 11.45 18.07 -6.14
N ILE A 34 11.48 17.37 -4.99
CA ILE A 34 12.68 17.13 -4.20
C ILE A 34 12.91 15.63 -3.95
N ASP A 35 14.14 15.28 -3.57
CA ASP A 35 14.47 13.96 -3.02
C ASP A 35 14.44 14.03 -1.48
N LEU A 36 13.57 13.24 -0.84
CA LEU A 36 13.47 13.18 0.62
C LEU A 36 14.64 12.44 1.28
N LYS A 37 15.42 11.64 0.53
CA LYS A 37 16.65 11.02 1.05
C LYS A 37 17.78 12.03 1.18
N ASN A 38 17.78 13.05 0.33
CA ASN A 38 18.74 14.15 0.35
C ASN A 38 18.03 15.51 0.16
N PRO A 39 17.24 15.96 1.16
CA PRO A 39 16.41 17.14 1.01
C PRO A 39 17.24 18.43 1.02
N PRO A 40 16.84 19.47 0.26
CA PRO A 40 17.50 20.78 0.33
C PRO A 40 17.47 21.37 1.74
N GLU A 41 18.56 22.01 2.18
CA GLU A 41 18.65 22.62 3.52
C GLU A 41 17.50 23.60 3.80
N LYS A 42 17.14 24.42 2.80
CA LYS A 42 16.02 25.36 2.91
C LYS A 42 14.71 24.64 3.23
N PHE A 43 14.43 23.50 2.59
CA PHE A 43 13.22 22.72 2.89
C PHE A 43 13.24 22.18 4.32
N VAL A 44 14.40 21.68 4.79
CA VAL A 44 14.55 21.20 6.17
C VAL A 44 14.34 22.31 7.19
N GLN A 45 14.78 23.54 6.89
CA GLN A 45 14.53 24.71 7.74
C GLN A 45 13.03 25.08 7.78
N LEU A 46 12.35 25.02 6.64
CA LEU A 46 10.91 25.32 6.54
C LEU A 46 10.03 24.26 7.20
N ASN A 47 10.43 22.99 7.11
CA ASN A 47 9.72 21.85 7.71
C ASN A 47 10.71 20.80 8.24
N PRO A 48 11.09 20.87 9.54
CA PRO A 48 11.99 19.91 10.17
C PRO A 48 11.50 18.46 10.16
N ASN A 49 10.18 18.24 10.01
CA ASN A 49 9.59 16.90 9.90
C ASN A 49 9.86 16.26 8.52
N LYS A 50 10.36 17.04 7.55
CA LYS A 50 10.73 16.58 6.19
C LYS A 50 9.57 15.89 5.46
N THR A 51 8.35 16.38 5.65
CA THR A 51 7.15 15.87 4.99
C THR A 51 6.75 16.73 3.79
N VAL A 52 6.05 16.13 2.83
CA VAL A 52 5.48 16.82 1.66
C VAL A 52 3.99 16.53 1.55
N PRO A 53 3.19 17.45 0.97
CA PRO A 53 3.60 18.76 0.47
C PRO A 53 3.96 19.75 1.59
N THR A 54 4.88 20.67 1.30
CA THR A 54 5.20 21.82 2.16
C THR A 54 5.19 23.10 1.33
N VAL A 55 4.47 24.12 1.77
CA VAL A 55 4.41 25.44 1.14
C VAL A 55 5.35 26.40 1.86
N GLU A 56 6.13 27.16 1.11
CA GLU A 56 6.91 28.30 1.63
C GLU A 56 5.99 29.53 1.78
N ILE A 57 5.62 29.89 3.00
CA ILE A 57 4.79 31.07 3.27
C ILE A 57 5.62 32.33 3.57
N SER A 58 6.88 32.16 3.99
CA SER A 58 7.89 33.21 4.09
C SER A 58 9.29 32.60 3.91
N SER A 59 10.34 33.43 3.93
CA SER A 59 11.73 32.95 3.82
C SER A 59 12.17 32.02 4.94
N THR A 60 11.47 32.02 6.08
CA THR A 60 11.82 31.24 7.28
C THR A 60 10.68 30.36 7.78
N GLN A 61 9.51 30.38 7.14
CA GLN A 61 8.33 29.66 7.62
C GLN A 61 7.70 28.82 6.51
N GLY A 62 7.55 27.53 6.79
CA GLY A 62 6.81 26.57 5.97
C GLY A 62 5.44 26.23 6.56
N LEU A 63 4.53 25.79 5.69
CA LEU A 63 3.25 25.19 6.05
C LEU A 63 3.18 23.79 5.46
N ALA A 64 3.08 22.77 6.32
CA ALA A 64 2.91 21.38 5.92
C ALA A 64 1.43 20.95 6.02
N GLU A 65 1.16 19.67 5.76
CA GLU A 65 -0.17 19.04 5.74
C GLU A 65 -1.04 19.43 4.54
N SER A 66 -1.30 18.46 3.66
CA SER A 66 -2.01 18.69 2.40
C SER A 66 -3.38 19.37 2.56
N LEU A 67 -4.19 18.98 3.54
CA LEU A 67 -5.52 19.57 3.76
C LEU A 67 -5.43 21.01 4.30
N VAL A 68 -4.44 21.28 5.15
CA VAL A 68 -4.18 22.63 5.67
C VAL A 68 -3.69 23.54 4.54
N ILE A 69 -2.80 23.03 3.69
CA ILE A 69 -2.34 23.74 2.49
C ILE A 69 -3.49 24.00 1.52
N MET A 70 -4.38 23.03 1.30
CA MET A 70 -5.55 23.22 0.45
C MET A 70 -6.41 24.39 0.96
N GLU A 71 -6.71 24.43 2.26
CA GLU A 71 -7.48 25.52 2.86
C GLU A 71 -6.74 26.85 2.75
N TYR A 72 -5.45 26.88 3.06
CA TYR A 72 -4.62 28.08 2.95
C TYR A 72 -4.62 28.65 1.51
N LEU A 73 -4.49 27.78 0.50
CA LEU A 73 -4.60 28.20 -0.90
C LEU A 73 -6.02 28.63 -1.26
N ASP A 74 -7.04 27.98 -0.69
CA ASP A 74 -8.43 28.36 -0.92
C ASP A 74 -8.71 29.80 -0.46
N GLU A 75 -8.21 30.15 0.72
CA GLU A 75 -8.37 31.47 1.35
C GLU A 75 -7.45 32.53 0.72
N THR A 76 -6.18 32.19 0.45
CA THR A 76 -5.23 33.13 -0.18
C THR A 76 -5.70 33.56 -1.56
N PHE A 77 -6.36 32.66 -2.30
CA PHE A 77 -6.92 32.93 -3.62
C PHE A 77 -8.45 32.92 -3.60
N ALA A 78 -9.06 33.53 -2.57
CA ALA A 78 -10.51 33.57 -2.38
C ALA A 78 -11.29 34.32 -3.48
N ALA A 79 -10.63 35.21 -4.24
CA ALA A 79 -11.24 35.89 -5.39
C ALA A 79 -11.51 34.96 -6.59
N LYS A 80 -10.97 33.74 -6.57
CA LYS A 80 -11.22 32.69 -7.57
C LYS A 80 -12.38 31.80 -7.08
N THR A 81 -12.41 30.53 -7.46
CA THR A 81 -13.42 29.57 -6.97
C THR A 81 -13.18 29.22 -5.49
N LEU A 82 -14.23 29.22 -4.67
CA LEU A 82 -14.17 28.75 -3.27
C LEU A 82 -14.44 27.24 -3.20
N LEU A 83 -13.46 26.47 -2.71
CA LEU A 83 -13.53 25.02 -2.68
C LEU A 83 -14.09 24.46 -1.37
N PHE A 84 -13.85 25.14 -0.24
CA PHE A 84 -14.35 24.67 1.06
C PHE A 84 -15.77 25.14 1.36
N GLY A 85 -16.27 26.18 0.68
CA GLY A 85 -17.61 26.74 0.88
C GLY A 85 -17.59 28.26 1.01
N LYS A 86 -18.76 28.89 0.87
CA LYS A 86 -18.90 30.35 0.86
C LYS A 86 -19.01 30.98 2.25
N ASP A 87 -19.41 30.18 3.25
CA ASP A 87 -19.62 30.61 4.63
C ASP A 87 -19.06 29.59 5.63
N SER A 88 -19.04 29.97 6.91
CA SER A 88 -18.48 29.15 7.98
C SER A 88 -19.19 27.80 8.15
N THR A 89 -20.49 27.74 7.84
CA THR A 89 -21.27 26.51 7.98
C THR A 89 -20.92 25.53 6.87
N GLU A 90 -20.91 25.99 5.61
CA GLU A 90 -20.48 25.18 4.48
C GLU A 90 -19.04 24.68 4.65
N LYS A 91 -18.12 25.56 5.07
CA LYS A 91 -16.73 25.19 5.40
C LYS A 91 -16.66 24.09 6.45
N ALA A 92 -17.39 24.23 7.56
CA ALA A 92 -17.39 23.22 8.63
C ALA A 92 -17.96 21.87 8.17
N LEU A 93 -19.05 21.88 7.40
CA LEU A 93 -19.66 20.67 6.85
C LEU A 93 -18.74 19.94 5.88
N ASN A 94 -18.06 20.67 4.97
CA ASN A 94 -17.12 20.05 4.04
C ASN A 94 -15.90 19.47 4.77
N LYS A 95 -15.36 20.16 5.80
CA LYS A 95 -14.28 19.60 6.63
C LYS A 95 -14.71 18.34 7.37
N TYR A 96 -15.91 18.34 7.93
CA TYR A 96 -16.48 17.15 8.57
C TYR A 96 -16.63 15.98 7.57
N LEU A 97 -17.08 16.25 6.34
CA LEU A 97 -17.17 15.24 5.29
C LEU A 97 -15.80 14.71 4.88
N ILE A 98 -14.77 15.56 4.78
CA ILE A 98 -13.39 15.13 4.51
C ILE A 98 -12.91 14.15 5.59
N GLU A 99 -13.14 14.49 6.85
CA GLU A 99 -12.73 13.64 7.98
C GLU A 99 -13.42 12.28 7.95
N ARG A 100 -14.75 12.28 7.75
CA ARG A 100 -15.52 11.04 7.61
C ARG A 100 -15.09 10.22 6.42
N LEU A 101 -14.89 10.85 5.27
CA LEU A 101 -14.48 10.15 4.06
C LEU A 101 -13.10 9.52 4.23
N ASN A 102 -12.15 10.21 4.88
CA ASN A 102 -10.84 9.65 5.19
C ASN A 102 -10.94 8.41 6.10
N ASN A 103 -11.71 8.50 7.17
CA ASN A 103 -11.81 7.44 8.19
C ASN A 103 -12.68 6.26 7.77
N GLU A 104 -13.76 6.51 7.04
CA GLU A 104 -14.82 5.52 6.74
C GLU A 104 -14.71 4.92 5.34
N VAL A 105 -13.89 5.50 4.44
CA VAL A 105 -13.78 5.09 3.04
C VAL A 105 -12.33 5.03 2.57
N THR A 106 -11.60 6.15 2.58
CA THR A 106 -10.25 6.26 1.99
C THR A 106 -9.29 5.22 2.59
N GLY A 107 -9.31 5.04 3.92
CA GLY A 107 -8.48 4.04 4.60
C GLY A 107 -8.72 2.61 4.09
N TYR A 108 -9.97 2.22 3.89
CA TYR A 108 -10.32 0.88 3.39
C TYR A 108 -9.91 0.68 1.94
N LEU A 109 -10.09 1.68 1.07
CA LEU A 109 -9.66 1.59 -0.32
C LEU A 109 -8.13 1.48 -0.41
N MET A 110 -7.41 2.31 0.35
CA MET A 110 -5.95 2.32 0.34
C MET A 110 -5.34 1.08 1.00
N ALA A 111 -6.05 0.43 1.94
CA ALA A 111 -5.62 -0.85 2.48
C ALA A 111 -5.44 -1.92 1.39
N CYS A 112 -6.23 -1.89 0.31
CA CYS A 112 -6.06 -2.78 -0.82
C CYS A 112 -4.72 -2.56 -1.54
N PHE A 113 -4.33 -1.30 -1.73
CA PHE A 113 -3.02 -0.96 -2.32
C PHE A 113 -1.86 -1.35 -1.40
N PHE A 114 -1.88 -0.91 -0.14
CA PHE A 114 -0.78 -1.14 0.80
C PHE A 114 -0.58 -2.61 1.17
N SER A 115 -1.61 -3.43 1.03
CA SER A 115 -1.55 -4.84 1.39
C SER A 115 -1.19 -5.76 0.23
N CYS A 116 -0.97 -5.24 -0.99
CA CYS A 116 -0.79 -6.08 -2.18
C CYS A 116 0.36 -7.10 -2.09
N GLN A 117 1.37 -6.85 -1.25
CA GLN A 117 2.51 -7.74 -0.99
C GLN A 117 2.27 -8.80 0.11
N SER A 118 1.09 -8.81 0.72
CA SER A 118 0.68 -9.74 1.78
C SER A 118 -0.70 -10.30 1.43
N LYS A 119 -0.78 -11.58 1.07
CA LYS A 119 -2.05 -12.19 0.66
C LYS A 119 -3.08 -12.20 1.81
N VAL A 120 -2.63 -12.37 3.05
CA VAL A 120 -3.51 -12.35 4.24
C VAL A 120 -4.10 -10.96 4.43
N LYS A 121 -3.26 -9.91 4.50
CA LYS A 121 -3.72 -8.53 4.69
C LYS A 121 -4.57 -8.05 3.50
N PHE A 122 -4.20 -8.45 2.29
CA PHE A 122 -4.97 -8.11 1.10
C PHE A 122 -6.37 -8.71 1.14
N THR A 123 -6.50 -9.97 1.54
CA THR A 123 -7.81 -10.62 1.72
C THR A 123 -8.66 -9.90 2.77
N GLN A 124 -8.07 -9.54 3.91
CA GLN A 124 -8.76 -8.74 4.94
C GLN A 124 -9.18 -7.35 4.42
N ALA A 125 -8.36 -6.71 3.58
CA ALA A 125 -8.70 -5.43 2.96
C ALA A 125 -9.90 -5.56 2.00
N LEU A 126 -9.95 -6.63 1.19
CA LEU A 126 -11.07 -6.89 0.29
C LEU A 126 -12.40 -7.05 1.04
N GLU A 127 -12.39 -7.72 2.20
CA GLU A 127 -13.59 -7.89 3.04
C GLU A 127 -14.17 -6.55 3.52
N LYS A 128 -13.34 -5.50 3.66
CA LYS A 128 -13.78 -4.16 4.09
C LYS A 128 -14.30 -3.28 2.95
N LEU A 129 -14.15 -3.68 1.68
CA LEU A 129 -14.60 -2.87 0.54
C LEU A 129 -16.12 -2.65 0.53
N HIS A 130 -16.91 -3.66 0.90
CA HIS A 130 -18.36 -3.50 1.02
C HIS A 130 -18.74 -2.39 2.02
N LEU A 131 -18.07 -2.35 3.17
CA LEU A 131 -18.29 -1.32 4.18
C LEU A 131 -17.88 0.07 3.65
N ALA A 132 -16.74 0.16 2.94
CA ALA A 132 -16.30 1.41 2.32
C ALA A 132 -17.34 1.95 1.33
N TYR A 133 -17.92 1.08 0.50
CA TYR A 133 -18.94 1.47 -0.48
C TYR A 133 -20.26 1.83 0.17
N GLU A 134 -20.68 1.10 1.21
CA GLU A 134 -21.88 1.46 1.98
C GLU A 134 -21.74 2.85 2.63
N ASN A 135 -20.58 3.13 3.22
CA ASN A 135 -20.30 4.43 3.84
C ASN A 135 -20.26 5.55 2.80
N LEU A 136 -19.57 5.34 1.67
CA LEU A 136 -19.54 6.30 0.57
C LEU A 136 -20.95 6.58 0.02
N GLU A 137 -21.76 5.54 -0.15
CA GLU A 137 -23.15 5.65 -0.63
C GLU A 137 -23.99 6.52 0.31
N LYS A 138 -23.80 6.42 1.63
CA LYS A 138 -24.49 7.25 2.62
C LYS A 138 -24.01 8.70 2.60
N LEU A 139 -22.71 8.92 2.38
CA LEU A 139 -22.11 10.26 2.36
C LEU A 139 -22.44 11.04 1.08
N LEU A 140 -22.52 10.36 -0.06
CA LEU A 140 -22.75 11.01 -1.35
C LEU A 140 -24.13 11.71 -1.43
N PRO A 141 -24.20 12.93 -1.97
CA PRO A 141 -25.47 13.64 -2.14
C PRO A 141 -26.43 12.88 -3.06
N LYS A 142 -27.74 13.07 -2.88
CA LYS A 142 -28.76 12.33 -3.65
C LYS A 142 -28.89 12.77 -5.11
N ASN A 143 -28.72 14.07 -5.38
CA ASN A 143 -29.07 14.69 -6.66
C ASN A 143 -27.88 15.32 -7.37
N SER A 144 -26.68 14.78 -7.15
CA SER A 144 -25.45 15.37 -7.67
C SER A 144 -24.38 14.30 -7.85
N VAL A 145 -23.49 14.55 -8.81
CA VAL A 145 -22.42 13.64 -9.18
C VAL A 145 -21.26 13.71 -8.18
N PHE A 146 -20.86 14.91 -7.74
CA PHE A 146 -19.74 15.14 -6.82
C PHE A 146 -20.22 15.68 -5.46
N PHE A 147 -19.38 15.69 -4.42
CA PHE A 147 -19.72 16.41 -3.19
C PHE A 147 -19.91 17.92 -3.43
N GLY A 148 -19.20 18.48 -4.41
CA GLY A 148 -19.34 19.86 -4.88
C GLY A 148 -20.49 20.14 -5.86
N GLY A 149 -21.44 19.23 -6.06
CA GLY A 149 -22.52 19.44 -7.02
C GLY A 149 -22.15 18.94 -8.43
N ASN A 150 -21.95 19.88 -9.35
CA ASN A 150 -21.53 19.62 -10.73
C ASN A 150 -20.03 19.85 -10.96
N GLN A 151 -19.32 20.31 -9.93
CA GLN A 151 -17.89 20.58 -9.95
C GLN A 151 -17.24 19.95 -8.73
N LEU A 152 -15.92 19.72 -8.80
CA LEU A 152 -15.14 19.23 -7.67
C LEU A 152 -15.03 20.32 -6.58
N ASN A 153 -15.30 19.96 -5.33
CA ASN A 153 -15.00 20.81 -4.16
C ASN A 153 -13.83 20.24 -3.34
N ALA A 154 -13.55 20.83 -2.18
CA ALA A 154 -12.48 20.37 -1.29
C ALA A 154 -12.65 18.90 -0.82
N VAL A 155 -13.88 18.42 -0.65
CA VAL A 155 -14.17 17.02 -0.29
C VAL A 155 -13.74 16.10 -1.42
N ASP A 156 -14.14 16.41 -2.65
CA ASP A 156 -13.78 15.62 -3.83
C ASP A 156 -12.25 15.60 -4.06
N ILE A 157 -11.61 16.77 -3.98
CA ILE A 157 -10.16 16.91 -4.16
C ILE A 157 -9.39 16.15 -3.08
N SER A 158 -9.92 16.09 -1.84
CA SER A 158 -9.29 15.32 -0.76
C SER A 158 -9.25 13.82 -1.05
N PHE A 159 -10.22 13.30 -1.79
CA PHE A 159 -10.41 11.88 -2.04
C PHE A 159 -9.81 11.43 -3.37
N ALA A 160 -9.93 12.25 -4.42
CA ALA A 160 -9.59 11.91 -5.79
C ALA A 160 -8.20 11.25 -5.97
N PRO A 161 -7.10 11.75 -5.36
CA PRO A 161 -5.80 11.09 -5.50
C PRO A 161 -5.77 9.64 -4.99
N PHE A 162 -6.44 9.35 -3.88
CA PHE A 162 -6.50 8.01 -3.29
C PHE A 162 -7.40 7.09 -4.09
N PHE A 163 -8.50 7.63 -4.64
CA PHE A 163 -9.28 6.92 -5.65
C PHE A 163 -8.43 6.54 -6.86
N CYS A 164 -7.55 7.42 -7.38
CA CYS A 164 -6.68 7.09 -8.51
C CYS A 164 -5.74 5.92 -8.19
N TYR A 165 -5.15 5.90 -6.99
CA TYR A 165 -4.34 4.78 -6.50
C TYR A 165 -5.15 3.48 -6.46
N PHE A 166 -6.34 3.52 -5.84
CA PHE A 166 -7.24 2.37 -5.76
C PHE A 166 -7.66 1.85 -7.14
N TYR A 167 -8.08 2.76 -8.03
CA TYR A 167 -8.50 2.43 -9.39
C TYR A 167 -7.38 1.79 -10.21
N LEU A 168 -6.18 2.37 -10.22
CA LEU A 168 -5.07 1.77 -10.95
C LEU A 168 -4.65 0.42 -10.36
N THR A 169 -4.68 0.27 -9.03
CA THR A 169 -4.44 -1.02 -8.37
C THR A 169 -5.45 -2.07 -8.85
N GLN A 170 -6.73 -1.71 -8.95
CA GLN A 170 -7.79 -2.59 -9.43
C GLN A 170 -7.58 -3.07 -10.87
N LEU A 171 -6.92 -2.27 -11.73
CA LEU A 171 -6.58 -2.69 -13.10
C LEU A 171 -5.55 -3.82 -13.13
N PHE A 172 -4.70 -3.92 -12.10
CA PHE A 172 -3.68 -4.96 -11.97
C PHE A 172 -4.10 -6.12 -11.05
N ARG A 173 -5.08 -5.88 -10.17
CA ARG A 173 -5.60 -6.83 -9.17
C ARG A 173 -7.09 -7.02 -9.36
N ASN A 174 -7.45 -8.02 -10.15
CA ASN A 174 -8.84 -8.33 -10.49
C ASN A 174 -9.68 -8.77 -9.29
N GLU A 175 -9.04 -9.14 -8.17
CA GLU A 175 -9.74 -9.47 -6.93
C GLU A 175 -10.39 -8.24 -6.28
N ILE A 176 -9.92 -7.03 -6.62
CA ILE A 176 -10.55 -5.78 -6.19
C ILE A 176 -11.81 -5.56 -7.01
N PHE A 177 -12.98 -5.73 -6.38
CA PHE A 177 -14.26 -5.45 -7.00
C PHE A 177 -14.62 -3.96 -6.86
N LEU A 178 -15.44 -3.46 -7.79
CA LEU A 178 -16.01 -2.11 -7.75
C LEU A 178 -17.46 -2.15 -7.24
N PRO A 179 -18.01 -1.03 -6.75
CA PRO A 179 -19.43 -0.97 -6.37
C PRO A 179 -20.35 -1.25 -7.58
N GLY A 180 -21.59 -1.68 -7.29
CA GLY A 180 -22.60 -2.00 -8.30
C GLY A 180 -22.92 -0.82 -9.22
N LYS A 181 -23.19 -1.09 -10.50
CA LYS A 181 -23.29 -0.05 -11.55
C LYS A 181 -24.43 0.95 -11.34
N GLU A 182 -25.42 0.56 -10.55
CA GLU A 182 -26.61 1.30 -10.15
C GLU A 182 -26.40 2.18 -8.91
N THR A 183 -25.26 2.07 -8.23
CA THR A 183 -24.97 2.81 -6.99
C THR A 183 -24.43 4.21 -7.28
N LYS A 184 -24.70 5.18 -6.39
CA LYS A 184 -24.10 6.52 -6.49
C LYS A 184 -22.58 6.43 -6.42
N SER A 185 -22.06 5.52 -5.61
CA SER A 185 -20.62 5.28 -5.46
C SER A 185 -19.94 4.91 -6.78
N PHE A 186 -20.56 4.04 -7.59
CA PHE A 186 -20.05 3.70 -8.93
C PHE A 186 -20.11 4.90 -9.89
N HIS A 187 -21.20 5.68 -9.86
CA HIS A 187 -21.31 6.88 -10.66
C HIS A 187 -20.28 7.94 -10.27
N TYR A 188 -20.03 8.12 -8.97
CA TYR A 188 -19.00 9.01 -8.44
C TYR A 188 -17.60 8.59 -8.89
N PHE A 189 -17.26 7.30 -8.78
CA PHE A 189 -15.97 6.78 -9.25
C PHE A 189 -15.78 6.99 -10.75
N ASN A 190 -16.82 6.77 -11.56
CA ASN A 190 -16.72 7.06 -12.99
C ASN A 190 -16.54 8.55 -13.27
N ALA A 191 -17.23 9.41 -12.54
CA ALA A 191 -17.10 10.85 -12.70
C ALA A 191 -15.68 11.32 -12.36
N LEU A 192 -15.10 10.86 -11.25
CA LEU A 192 -13.70 11.15 -10.89
C LEU A 192 -12.72 10.63 -11.95
N ARG A 193 -12.96 9.43 -12.47
CA ARG A 193 -12.13 8.82 -13.53
C ARG A 193 -12.19 9.59 -14.85
N SER A 194 -13.35 10.16 -15.18
CA SER A 194 -13.59 10.90 -16.41
C SER A 194 -13.31 12.40 -16.30
N ASP A 195 -13.07 12.91 -15.09
CA ASP A 195 -12.75 14.32 -14.89
C ASP A 195 -11.39 14.69 -15.50
N GLU A 196 -11.40 15.72 -16.34
CA GLU A 196 -10.21 16.16 -17.08
C GLU A 196 -9.11 16.71 -16.18
N ASN A 197 -9.46 17.27 -15.00
CA ASN A 197 -8.44 17.75 -14.07
C ASN A 197 -7.67 16.59 -13.44
N ILE A 198 -8.41 15.56 -13.03
CA ILE A 198 -7.86 14.34 -12.42
C ILE A 198 -7.04 13.56 -13.45
N LYS A 199 -7.55 13.40 -14.66
CA LYS A 199 -6.83 12.73 -15.75
C LYS A 199 -5.49 13.40 -16.04
N LYS A 200 -5.52 14.70 -16.31
CA LYS A 200 -4.33 15.47 -16.68
C LYS A 200 -3.24 15.46 -15.60
N ILE A 201 -3.61 15.53 -14.32
CA ILE A 201 -2.64 15.60 -13.21
C ILE A 201 -2.14 14.21 -12.82
N ILE A 202 -3.01 13.20 -12.83
CA ILE A 202 -2.74 11.91 -12.17
C ILE A 202 -2.87 10.74 -13.14
N LEU A 203 -4.05 10.48 -13.71
CA LEU A 203 -4.32 9.21 -14.41
C LEU A 203 -3.61 9.07 -15.76
N ASP A 204 -3.42 10.16 -16.50
CA ASP A 204 -2.72 10.17 -17.80
C ASP A 204 -1.20 10.33 -17.63
N ASN A 205 -0.71 10.38 -16.38
CA ASN A 205 0.72 10.35 -16.13
C ASN A 205 1.27 8.95 -16.39
N ASN A 206 1.95 8.77 -17.53
CA ASN A 206 2.49 7.48 -17.97
C ASN A 206 3.39 6.80 -16.92
N PHE A 207 4.08 7.57 -16.08
CA PHE A 207 4.94 7.01 -15.03
C PHE A 207 4.14 6.58 -13.79
N PHE A 208 2.95 7.15 -13.58
CA PHE A 208 2.15 6.83 -12.41
C PHE A 208 1.61 5.40 -12.47
N LYS A 209 1.17 4.94 -13.64
CA LYS A 209 0.76 3.53 -13.83
C LYS A 209 1.91 2.56 -13.51
N ASN A 210 3.10 2.83 -14.04
CA ASN A 210 4.30 2.03 -13.78
C ASN A 210 4.67 2.05 -12.30
N HIS A 211 4.56 3.21 -11.65
CA HIS A 211 4.79 3.33 -10.21
C HIS A 211 3.83 2.44 -9.40
N ILE A 212 2.54 2.42 -9.74
CA ILE A 212 1.57 1.55 -9.08
C ILE A 212 1.93 0.08 -9.30
N GLU A 213 2.22 -0.32 -10.54
CA GLU A 213 2.63 -1.69 -10.88
C GLU A 213 3.88 -2.12 -10.08
N ASP A 214 4.88 -1.26 -9.99
CA ASP A 214 6.10 -1.50 -9.22
C ASP A 214 5.86 -1.59 -7.72
N CYS A 215 4.91 -0.83 -7.17
CA CYS A 215 4.56 -0.88 -5.75
C CYS A 215 3.86 -2.18 -5.36
N ILE A 216 3.03 -2.74 -6.25
CA ILE A 216 2.18 -3.89 -5.95
C ILE A 216 2.75 -5.23 -6.41
N LYS A 217 3.84 -5.21 -7.21
CA LYS A 217 4.50 -6.45 -7.63
C LYS A 217 5.01 -7.24 -6.43
N ASP A 218 4.97 -8.56 -6.55
CA ASP A 218 5.58 -9.46 -5.59
C ASP A 218 7.06 -9.11 -5.41
N LYS A 219 7.55 -9.20 -4.17
CA LYS A 219 8.99 -9.08 -3.89
C LYS A 219 9.77 -10.16 -4.64
N GLU A 220 11.02 -9.88 -4.97
CA GLU A 220 11.89 -10.80 -5.73
C GLU A 220 11.97 -12.19 -5.09
N GLU A 221 12.02 -12.26 -3.77
CA GLU A 221 12.03 -13.49 -2.97
C GLU A 221 10.76 -14.33 -3.18
N ILE A 222 9.58 -13.69 -3.19
CA ILE A 222 8.30 -14.35 -3.44
C ILE A 222 8.24 -14.84 -4.89
N GLN A 223 8.67 -14.02 -5.84
CA GLN A 223 8.74 -14.42 -7.25
C GLN A 223 9.68 -15.61 -7.45
N LYS A 224 10.79 -15.66 -6.72
CA LYS A 224 11.73 -16.79 -6.73
C LYS A 224 11.04 -18.07 -6.28
N ILE A 225 10.33 -18.06 -5.15
CA ILE A 225 9.56 -19.24 -4.69
C ILE A 225 8.56 -19.68 -5.77
N LYS A 226 7.75 -18.76 -6.30
CA LYS A 226 6.70 -19.08 -7.30
C LYS A 226 7.26 -19.64 -8.62
N LYS A 227 8.47 -19.25 -9.00
CA LYS A 227 9.14 -19.69 -10.24
C LYS A 227 9.98 -20.97 -10.06
N SER A 228 10.27 -21.38 -8.83
CA SER A 228 11.06 -22.58 -8.55
C SER A 228 10.36 -23.85 -9.03
N SER A 229 11.17 -24.85 -9.40
CA SER A 229 10.64 -26.13 -9.87
C SER A 229 9.85 -26.85 -8.78
N ARG A 230 8.68 -27.37 -9.18
CA ARG A 230 7.88 -28.31 -8.37
C ARG A 230 8.30 -29.78 -8.56
N ALA A 231 9.37 -30.02 -9.31
CA ALA A 231 9.92 -31.37 -9.47
C ALA A 231 10.66 -31.82 -8.19
N LEU A 232 10.55 -33.10 -7.87
CA LEU A 232 11.25 -33.69 -6.73
C LEU A 232 12.77 -33.64 -6.94
N ILE A 233 13.49 -33.28 -5.88
CA ILE A 233 14.95 -33.27 -5.86
C ILE A 233 15.47 -34.70 -5.75
N SER A 234 16.38 -35.07 -6.65
CA SER A 234 17.00 -36.40 -6.69
C SER A 234 18.07 -36.60 -5.60
N ASN A 235 18.95 -35.61 -5.39
CA ASN A 235 19.97 -35.62 -4.34
C ASN A 235 19.61 -34.68 -3.19
N LEU A 236 18.63 -35.08 -2.39
CA LEU A 236 18.11 -34.25 -1.31
C LEU A 236 19.14 -33.92 -0.21
N PRO A 237 20.01 -34.85 0.26
CA PRO A 237 21.05 -34.53 1.24
C PRO A 237 21.98 -33.40 0.79
N GLU A 238 22.41 -33.41 -0.48
CA GLU A 238 23.27 -32.37 -1.05
C GLU A 238 22.54 -31.02 -1.09
N ALA A 239 21.29 -31.01 -1.56
CA ALA A 239 20.52 -29.77 -1.67
C ALA A 239 20.24 -29.12 -0.29
N VAL A 240 19.96 -29.92 0.73
CA VAL A 240 19.81 -29.43 2.12
C VAL A 240 21.14 -28.88 2.66
N ALA A 241 22.26 -29.53 2.36
CA ALA A 241 23.59 -29.02 2.73
C ALA A 241 23.89 -27.67 2.06
N GLN A 242 23.55 -27.51 0.78
CA GLN A 242 23.70 -26.25 0.05
C GLN A 242 22.83 -25.12 0.65
N LEU A 243 21.57 -25.40 1.00
CA LEU A 243 20.70 -24.46 1.70
C LEU A 243 21.34 -24.00 3.01
N ASN A 244 21.77 -24.93 3.86
CA ASN A 244 22.38 -24.60 5.14
C ASN A 244 23.68 -23.79 4.99
N ASN A 245 24.54 -24.15 4.04
CA ASN A 245 25.75 -23.39 3.73
C ASN A 245 25.43 -21.96 3.30
N LYS A 246 24.38 -21.77 2.51
CA LYS A 246 23.91 -20.44 2.11
C LYS A 246 23.46 -19.62 3.32
N LEU A 247 22.66 -20.21 4.22
CA LEU A 247 22.16 -19.55 5.43
C LEU A 247 23.29 -19.16 6.39
N GLN A 248 24.32 -20.00 6.54
CA GLN A 248 25.49 -19.70 7.38
C GLN A 248 26.29 -18.47 6.93
N ASN A 249 26.22 -18.12 5.64
CA ASN A 249 26.87 -16.94 5.07
C ASN A 249 26.02 -15.65 5.18
N THR A 250 24.85 -15.74 5.80
CA THR A 250 23.97 -14.59 6.08
C THR A 250 24.05 -14.15 7.54
N PHE A 251 23.31 -13.10 7.91
CA PHE A 251 23.22 -12.63 9.31
C PHE A 251 22.61 -13.67 10.28
N TYR A 252 21.95 -14.72 9.78
CA TYR A 252 21.19 -15.69 10.58
C TYR A 252 21.92 -17.02 10.78
N LYS A 253 23.17 -16.95 11.25
CA LYS A 253 24.11 -18.08 11.36
C LYS A 253 23.65 -19.29 12.18
N ASN A 254 22.53 -19.19 12.89
CA ASN A 254 22.05 -20.21 13.83
C ASN A 254 20.87 -21.05 13.31
N ILE A 255 20.42 -20.85 12.07
CA ILE A 255 19.33 -21.66 11.48
C ILE A 255 19.93 -22.85 10.75
N THR A 256 19.39 -24.05 10.99
CA THR A 256 19.78 -25.26 10.27
C THR A 256 18.55 -26.09 9.96
N TRP A 257 18.42 -26.45 8.69
CA TRP A 257 17.40 -27.38 8.19
C TRP A 257 17.92 -28.80 8.23
N HIS A 258 17.12 -29.71 8.77
CA HIS A 258 17.46 -31.12 8.91
C HIS A 258 16.62 -31.96 7.97
N LEU A 259 17.28 -32.83 7.20
CA LEU A 259 16.59 -33.87 6.44
C LEU A 259 16.03 -34.92 7.41
N LYS A 260 14.74 -35.21 7.29
CA LYS A 260 14.01 -36.22 8.04
C LYS A 260 13.21 -37.10 7.08
N SER A 261 12.71 -38.21 7.59
CA SER A 261 11.84 -39.12 6.84
C SER A 261 10.81 -39.75 7.76
N ASN A 262 9.64 -40.04 7.20
CA ASN A 262 8.58 -40.81 7.85
C ASN A 262 8.07 -41.89 6.88
N THR A 263 6.97 -42.54 7.23
CA THR A 263 6.35 -43.61 6.41
C THR A 263 5.89 -43.13 5.02
N SER A 264 5.65 -41.82 4.86
CA SER A 264 5.14 -41.24 3.63
C SER A 264 6.26 -40.77 2.69
N GLY A 265 7.37 -40.24 3.24
CA GLY A 265 8.52 -39.82 2.45
C GLY A 265 9.49 -38.90 3.21
N PRO A 266 10.47 -38.33 2.50
CA PRO A 266 11.40 -37.38 3.08
C PRO A 266 10.78 -35.98 3.20
N TYR A 267 11.22 -35.24 4.21
CA TYR A 267 10.86 -33.85 4.46
C TYR A 267 12.02 -33.10 5.11
N ILE A 268 11.97 -31.78 5.13
CA ILE A 268 12.93 -30.96 5.89
C ILE A 268 12.25 -30.32 7.10
N LEU A 269 12.98 -30.19 8.19
CA LEU A 269 12.50 -29.65 9.45
C LEU A 269 13.51 -28.66 10.02
N THR A 270 13.02 -27.54 10.55
CA THR A 270 13.80 -26.66 11.43
C THR A 270 12.96 -26.18 12.60
N ASN A 271 13.62 -25.77 13.68
CA ASN A 271 13.00 -25.18 14.85
C ASN A 271 13.53 -23.76 15.03
N PHE A 272 12.65 -22.78 14.98
CA PHE A 272 12.97 -21.38 15.29
C PHE A 272 12.69 -21.12 16.77
N LYS A 273 13.67 -20.54 17.47
CA LYS A 273 13.55 -20.20 18.89
C LYS A 273 13.50 -18.69 19.07
N PHE A 274 12.49 -18.24 19.81
CA PHE A 274 12.24 -16.83 20.08
C PHE A 274 12.46 -16.51 21.55
N SER A 275 12.80 -15.26 21.86
CA SER A 275 13.06 -14.86 23.24
C SER A 275 11.79 -14.77 24.10
N ASN A 276 10.64 -14.60 23.46
CA ASN A 276 9.34 -14.46 24.10
C ASN A 276 8.19 -14.81 23.13
N TYR A 277 6.99 -14.99 23.69
CA TYR A 277 5.79 -15.34 22.92
C TYR A 277 5.41 -14.30 21.87
N HIS A 278 5.63 -13.01 22.13
CA HIS A 278 5.28 -11.95 21.18
C HIS A 278 6.10 -12.06 19.89
N GLN A 279 7.42 -12.32 19.99
CA GLN A 279 8.25 -12.59 18.83
C GLN A 279 7.83 -13.87 18.09
N ALA A 280 7.48 -14.92 18.82
CA ALA A 280 6.99 -16.16 18.21
C ALA A 280 5.66 -15.97 17.47
N LEU A 281 4.77 -15.12 18.00
CA LEU A 281 3.51 -14.76 17.37
C LEU A 281 3.75 -13.96 16.08
N ASN A 282 4.63 -12.96 16.09
CA ASN A 282 4.98 -12.19 14.89
C ASN A 282 5.57 -13.09 13.79
N ALA A 283 6.44 -14.04 14.18
CA ALA A 283 7.00 -15.03 13.29
C ALA A 283 5.95 -15.97 12.69
N LEU A 284 4.96 -16.38 13.50
CA LEU A 284 3.83 -17.19 13.06
C LEU A 284 2.95 -16.42 12.07
N GLU A 285 2.64 -15.15 12.34
CA GLU A 285 1.89 -14.28 11.42
C GLU A 285 2.64 -14.11 10.09
N TYR A 286 3.96 -13.92 10.14
CA TYR A 286 4.80 -13.86 8.95
C TYR A 286 4.79 -15.18 8.17
N LEU A 287 4.94 -16.33 8.84
CA LEU A 287 4.88 -17.65 8.20
C LEU A 287 3.53 -17.85 7.50
N CYS A 288 2.42 -17.57 8.18
CA CYS A 288 1.08 -17.67 7.60
C CYS A 288 0.96 -16.79 6.34
N ASP A 289 1.42 -15.53 6.40
CA ASP A 289 1.37 -14.65 5.24
C ASP A 289 2.29 -15.09 4.10
N LEU A 290 3.50 -15.59 4.41
CA LEU A 290 4.42 -16.12 3.42
C LEU A 290 3.80 -17.32 2.70
N GLN A 291 3.14 -18.23 3.41
CA GLN A 291 2.47 -19.38 2.82
C GLN A 291 1.40 -18.96 1.81
N GLU A 292 0.47 -18.09 2.23
CA GLU A 292 -0.61 -17.60 1.36
C GLU A 292 -0.07 -16.78 0.19
N THR A 293 0.97 -15.98 0.43
CA THR A 293 1.56 -15.11 -0.60
C THR A 293 2.34 -15.89 -1.65
N SER A 294 2.97 -17.00 -1.26
CA SER A 294 3.77 -17.84 -2.14
C SER A 294 3.04 -19.05 -2.73
N ASP A 295 1.78 -19.29 -2.34
CA ASP A 295 1.01 -20.50 -2.72
C ASP A 295 1.76 -21.78 -2.32
N HIS A 296 2.33 -21.77 -1.10
CA HIS A 296 3.12 -22.86 -0.56
C HIS A 296 2.76 -23.08 0.90
N HIS A 297 2.33 -24.29 1.25
CA HIS A 297 1.91 -24.60 2.61
C HIS A 297 2.86 -25.57 3.27
N THR A 298 3.14 -25.29 4.55
CA THR A 298 4.02 -26.07 5.40
C THR A 298 3.26 -26.56 6.62
N ASN A 299 3.72 -27.65 7.22
CA ASN A 299 3.22 -28.06 8.52
C ASN A 299 4.03 -27.30 9.58
N PHE A 300 3.37 -26.70 10.56
CA PHE A 300 4.09 -26.05 11.66
C PHE A 300 3.41 -26.25 12.99
N ARG A 301 4.18 -26.15 14.07
CA ARG A 301 3.70 -26.26 15.45
C ARG A 301 4.46 -25.27 16.32
N LEU A 302 3.72 -24.51 17.14
CA LEU A 302 4.31 -23.67 18.18
C LEU A 302 4.34 -24.45 19.50
N ASP A 303 5.54 -24.85 19.90
CA ASP A 303 5.83 -25.54 21.15
C ASP A 303 6.30 -24.56 22.22
N ASN A 304 5.89 -24.80 23.46
CA ASN A 304 6.31 -24.03 24.65
C ASN A 304 6.16 -22.50 24.50
N PHE A 305 5.25 -22.04 23.64
CA PHE A 305 5.01 -20.63 23.29
C PHE A 305 6.18 -19.89 22.62
N THR A 306 7.36 -20.50 22.46
CA THR A 306 8.55 -19.79 21.95
C THR A 306 9.38 -20.60 20.95
N GLU A 307 8.98 -21.84 20.63
CA GLU A 307 9.67 -22.69 19.66
C GLU A 307 8.73 -23.05 18.51
N LEU A 308 8.98 -22.49 17.32
CA LEU A 308 8.21 -22.77 16.12
C LEU A 308 8.91 -23.85 15.30
N ALA A 309 8.38 -25.06 15.32
CA ALA A 309 8.81 -26.15 14.45
C ALA A 309 8.13 -26.01 13.09
N VAL A 310 8.90 -26.03 11.99
CA VAL A 310 8.38 -25.92 10.61
C VAL A 310 8.88 -27.08 9.78
N GLU A 311 7.94 -27.86 9.27
CA GLU A 311 8.12 -29.01 8.39
C GLU A 311 7.68 -28.67 6.97
N ILE A 312 8.57 -28.92 6.01
CA ILE A 312 8.35 -28.62 4.60
C ILE A 312 8.48 -29.87 3.75
N CYS A 313 7.44 -30.17 2.98
CA CYS A 313 7.44 -31.15 1.90
C CYS A 313 6.28 -30.93 0.93
N THR A 314 6.45 -31.42 -0.30
CA THR A 314 5.40 -31.53 -1.31
C THR A 314 4.73 -32.90 -1.21
N HIS A 315 3.40 -32.90 -1.14
CA HIS A 315 2.59 -34.10 -0.90
C HIS A 315 2.00 -34.73 -2.17
N GLN A 316 2.02 -34.00 -3.30
CA GLN A 316 1.40 -34.39 -4.56
C GLN A 316 2.35 -34.16 -5.75
N PRO A 317 2.43 -35.09 -6.72
CA PRO A 317 1.76 -36.40 -6.77
C PRO A 317 2.44 -37.48 -5.90
N LYS A 318 3.64 -37.21 -5.36
CA LYS A 318 4.37 -38.10 -4.46
C LYS A 318 5.05 -37.28 -3.38
N TRP A 319 5.10 -37.81 -2.16
CA TRP A 319 5.80 -37.19 -1.04
C TRP A 319 7.28 -36.97 -1.35
N GLY A 320 7.77 -35.76 -1.13
CA GLY A 320 9.19 -35.44 -1.19
C GLY A 320 9.44 -33.94 -1.08
N VAL A 321 10.65 -33.52 -1.43
CA VAL A 321 11.08 -32.13 -1.36
C VAL A 321 11.45 -31.65 -2.75
N THR A 322 11.01 -30.44 -3.09
CA THR A 322 11.18 -29.78 -4.38
C THR A 322 12.10 -28.57 -4.27
N GLU A 323 12.47 -27.96 -5.39
CA GLU A 323 13.22 -26.69 -5.36
C GLU A 323 12.38 -25.56 -4.76
N MET A 324 11.06 -25.57 -4.97
CA MET A 324 10.13 -24.63 -4.37
C MET A 324 10.14 -24.71 -2.84
N ASP A 325 10.17 -25.93 -2.29
CA ASP A 325 10.28 -26.18 -0.84
C ASP A 325 11.58 -25.57 -0.26
N LEU A 326 12.71 -25.74 -0.94
CA LEU A 326 13.99 -25.16 -0.51
C LEU A 326 14.04 -23.64 -0.64
N ALA A 327 13.45 -23.09 -1.70
CA ALA A 327 13.33 -21.65 -1.88
C ALA A 327 12.47 -21.02 -0.78
N PHE A 328 11.35 -21.66 -0.43
CA PHE A 328 10.50 -21.24 0.69
C PHE A 328 11.28 -21.28 2.01
N ALA A 329 11.97 -22.39 2.30
CA ALA A 329 12.79 -22.55 3.49
C ALA A 329 13.85 -21.43 3.64
N GLU A 330 14.51 -21.08 2.54
CA GLU A 330 15.50 -19.99 2.47
C GLU A 330 14.89 -18.63 2.82
N VAL A 331 13.77 -18.28 2.18
CA VAL A 331 13.07 -17.00 2.41
C VAL A 331 12.56 -16.93 3.85
N LEU A 332 11.88 -17.97 4.32
CA LEU A 332 11.42 -18.05 5.71
C LEU A 332 12.58 -17.81 6.68
N SER A 333 13.69 -18.51 6.50
CA SER A 333 14.86 -18.38 7.37
C SER A 333 15.48 -16.98 7.37
N THR A 334 15.35 -16.24 6.27
CA THR A 334 15.95 -14.90 6.11
C THR A 334 15.11 -13.80 6.76
N HIS A 335 13.82 -14.03 7.02
CA HIS A 335 12.91 -12.98 7.46
C HIS A 335 12.11 -13.30 8.72
N ILE A 336 12.09 -14.54 9.19
CA ILE A 336 11.24 -14.94 10.32
C ILE A 336 11.56 -14.23 11.65
N PHE A 337 12.72 -13.59 11.76
CA PHE A 337 13.13 -12.81 12.93
C PHE A 337 13.00 -11.29 12.75
N ASN A 338 12.53 -10.81 11.59
CA ASN A 338 12.43 -9.38 11.27
C ASN A 338 11.17 -8.72 11.84
#